data_AF-A0A7S4FIL4-F1
#
_entry.id   AF-A0A7S4FIL4-F1
#
_cell.length_a   1.000
_cell.length_b   1.000
_cell.length_c   1.000
_cell.angle_alpha   90.00
_cell.angle_beta   90.00
_cell.angle_gamma   90.00
#
_symmetry.space_group_name_H-M   'P 1'
#
loop_
_entity.id
_entity.type
_entity.pdbx_description
1 polymer ?
#
loop_
_entity_poly.entity_id
_entity_poly.type
_entity_poly.pdbx_seq_one_letter_code
_entity_poly.pdbx_strand_id
1 'polypeptide(L)'
;LSEAEVAMVTRGLVALEQFYGHPLDTEFALDEHRRLLWLQARPITTHIELPRQITTEPGHPEVLWLDVMQIVQGFTDLASTAGLSLLSVLFTEGALPVALGLASKRATIYNRPFTVVPEA
;
A
#
# COMPACT_ATOMS: atom_id res chain seq x y z
N LEU A 1 -3.37 28.85 7.57
CA LEU A 1 -2.83 28.95 6.19
C LEU A 1 -3.94 29.45 5.29
N SER A 2 -3.66 30.35 4.35
CA SER A 2 -4.59 30.68 3.27
C SER A 2 -4.65 29.54 2.24
N GLU A 3 -5.66 29.50 1.37
CA GLU A 3 -5.72 28.49 0.30
C GLU A 3 -4.47 28.52 -0.60
N ALA A 4 -3.97 29.72 -0.89
CA ALA A 4 -2.74 29.90 -1.66
C ALA A 4 -1.52 29.29 -0.95
N GLU A 5 -1.43 29.42 0.37
CA GLU A 5 -0.36 28.80 1.16
C GLU A 5 -0.48 27.29 1.23
N VAL A 6 -1.70 26.76 1.39
CA VAL A 6 -1.93 25.31 1.33
C VAL A 6 -1.46 24.78 -0.01
N ALA A 7 -1.88 25.40 -1.12
CA ALA A 7 -1.46 25.00 -2.46
C ALA A 7 0.06 25.11 -2.67
N MET A 8 0.71 26.12 -2.09
CA MET A 8 2.17 26.28 -2.11
C MET A 8 2.86 25.13 -1.37
N VAL A 9 2.42 24.81 -0.14
CA VAL A 9 2.96 23.72 0.66
C VAL A 9 2.75 22.38 -0.05
N THR A 10 1.54 22.09 -0.53
CA THR A 10 1.22 20.84 -1.24
C THR A 10 2.10 20.63 -2.47
N ARG A 11 2.30 21.67 -3.30
CA ARG A 11 3.21 21.55 -4.46
C ARG A 11 4.64 21.25 -4.03
N GLY A 12 5.11 21.85 -2.94
CA GLY A 12 6.43 21.59 -2.40
C GLY A 12 6.56 20.16 -1.84
N LEU A 13 5.55 19.66 -1.13
CA LEU A 13 5.50 18.27 -0.65
C LEU A 13 5.57 17.27 -1.81
N VAL A 14 4.74 17.46 -2.84
CA VAL A 14 4.74 16.59 -4.02
C VAL A 14 6.10 16.59 -4.72
N ALA A 15 6.74 17.76 -4.85
CA ALA A 15 8.07 17.87 -5.43
C ALA A 15 9.13 17.15 -4.59
N LEU A 16 9.04 17.25 -3.26
CA LEU A 16 9.94 16.54 -2.34
C LEU A 16 9.76 15.02 -2.46
N GLU A 17 8.53 14.51 -2.40
CA GLU A 17 8.25 13.07 -2.52
C GLU A 17 8.68 12.52 -3.88
N GLN A 18 8.48 13.28 -4.96
CA GLN A 18 8.99 12.92 -6.29
C GLN A 18 10.52 12.89 -6.34
N PHE A 19 11.20 13.80 -5.63
CA PHE A 19 12.66 13.84 -5.57
C PHE A 19 13.25 12.67 -4.77
N TYR A 20 12.66 12.36 -3.60
CA TYR A 20 13.13 11.27 -2.73
C TYR A 20 12.64 9.89 -3.17
N GLY A 21 11.57 9.83 -3.97
CA GLY A 21 11.04 8.59 -4.52
C GLY A 21 10.18 7.77 -3.55
N HIS A 22 9.85 8.33 -2.39
CA HIS A 22 9.00 7.69 -1.38
C HIS A 22 8.25 8.76 -0.56
N PRO A 23 7.15 8.40 0.14
CA PRO A 23 6.41 9.33 0.98
C PRO A 23 7.29 9.93 2.09
N LEU A 24 7.04 11.20 2.42
CA LEU A 24 7.82 11.95 3.39
C LEU A 24 6.94 12.56 4.49
N ASP A 25 7.43 12.47 5.72
CA ASP A 25 6.98 13.29 6.83
C ASP A 25 7.90 14.51 6.94
N THR A 26 7.32 15.70 6.87
CA THR A 26 8.07 16.96 6.76
C THR A 26 7.63 17.98 7.80
N GLU A 27 8.60 18.72 8.33
CA GLU A 27 8.34 19.89 9.17
C GLU A 27 8.65 21.15 8.38
N PHE A 28 7.77 22.14 8.44
CA PHE A 28 7.92 23.40 7.72
C PHE A 28 7.48 24.59 8.56
N ALA A 29 7.94 25.77 8.15
CA ALA A 29 7.51 27.04 8.69
C ALA A 29 7.20 28.04 7.56
N LEU A 30 6.40 29.05 7.89
CA LEU A 30 6.27 30.26 7.09
C LEU A 30 6.94 31.39 7.86
N ASP A 31 7.86 32.11 7.21
CA ASP A 31 8.49 33.28 7.82
C ASP A 31 7.55 34.50 7.85
N GLU A 32 8.04 35.63 8.37
CA GLU A 32 7.30 36.89 8.46
C GLU A 32 6.83 37.41 7.08
N HIS A 33 7.52 37.02 6.01
CA HIS A 33 7.18 37.34 4.62
C HIS A 33 6.36 36.24 3.95
N ARG A 34 5.86 35.26 4.71
CA ARG A 34 5.04 34.13 4.24
C ARG A 34 5.77 33.21 3.27
N ARG A 35 7.11 33.17 3.32
CA ARG A 35 7.93 32.24 2.52
C ARG A 35 8.01 30.88 3.20
N LEU A 36 7.89 29.83 2.40
CA LEU A 36 7.99 28.45 2.87
C LEU A 36 9.44 28.06 3.14
N LEU A 37 9.68 27.57 4.35
CA LEU A 37 10.96 27.03 4.82
C LEU A 37 10.77 25.58 5.24
N TRP A 38 11.55 24.67 4.66
CA TRP A 38 11.61 23.27 5.08
C TRP A 38 12.62 23.10 6.20
N LEU A 39 12.18 22.54 7.32
CA LEU A 39 12.99 22.36 8.52
C LEU A 39 13.48 20.92 8.66
N GLN A 40 12.63 19.96 8.29
CA GLN A 40 12.95 18.53 8.33
C GLN A 40 12.19 17.79 7.22
N ALA A 41 12.81 16.75 6.69
CA ALA A 41 12.17 15.77 5.81
C ALA A 41 12.68 14.37 6.18
N ARG A 42 11.78 13.45 6.52
CA ARG A 42 12.11 12.06 6.87
C ARG A 42 11.19 11.07 6.14
N PRO A 43 11.70 9.90 5.72
CA PRO A 43 10.87 8.85 5.12
C PRO A 43 9.75 8.40 6.08
N ILE A 44 8.54 8.22 5.55
CA ILE A 44 7.47 7.53 6.30
C ILE A 44 7.74 6.03 6.26
N THR A 45 8.16 5.46 7.37
CA THR A 45 8.54 4.03 7.47
C THR A 45 7.36 3.12 7.81
N THR A 46 6.21 3.68 8.14
CA THR A 46 4.97 2.95 8.45
C THR A 46 4.08 2.76 7.22
N HIS A 47 4.46 3.31 6.07
CA HIS A 47 3.74 3.16 4.82
C HIS A 47 3.97 1.76 4.23
N ILE A 48 2.89 1.08 3.86
CA ILE A 48 2.92 -0.20 3.12
C ILE A 48 2.82 0.14 1.62
N GLU A 49 3.93 0.04 0.89
CA GLU A 49 3.92 0.22 -0.56
C GLU A 49 3.15 -0.93 -1.22
N LEU A 50 2.11 -0.57 -1.99
CA LEU A 50 1.34 -1.56 -2.73
C LEU A 50 2.06 -1.85 -4.06
N PRO A 51 2.38 -3.11 -4.38
CA PRO A 51 2.97 -3.46 -5.67
C PRO A 51 1.99 -3.17 -6.80
N ARG A 52 2.51 -2.80 -7.99
CA ARG A 52 1.69 -2.50 -9.18
C ARG A 52 0.65 -3.57 -9.51
N GLN A 53 0.91 -4.83 -9.18
CA GLN A 53 0.00 -5.94 -9.42
C GLN A 53 -1.38 -5.77 -8.75
N ILE A 54 -1.43 -5.09 -7.61
CA ILE A 54 -2.66 -4.88 -6.83
C ILE A 54 -3.16 -3.44 -6.87
N THR A 55 -2.40 -2.53 -7.47
CA THR A 55 -2.79 -1.15 -7.68
C THR A 55 -3.68 -1.06 -8.90
N THR A 56 -4.75 -0.27 -8.81
CA THR A 56 -5.61 0.04 -9.97
C THR A 56 -5.12 1.34 -10.61
N GLU A 57 -4.99 1.35 -11.93
CA GLU A 57 -4.61 2.58 -12.65
C GLU A 57 -5.72 3.65 -12.55
N PRO A 58 -5.36 4.94 -12.47
CA PRO A 58 -6.35 6.02 -12.43
C PRO A 58 -7.37 5.91 -13.57
N GLY A 59 -8.65 6.11 -13.24
CA GLY A 59 -9.76 6.03 -14.20
C GLY A 59 -10.30 4.63 -14.48
N HIS A 60 -9.72 3.58 -13.88
CA HIS A 60 -10.27 2.22 -13.94
C HIS A 60 -11.07 1.88 -12.68
N PRO A 61 -12.06 0.98 -12.76
CA PRO A 61 -12.79 0.50 -11.59
C PRO A 61 -11.84 -0.11 -10.55
N GLU A 62 -11.99 0.32 -9.29
CA GLU A 62 -11.17 -0.18 -8.18
C GLU A 62 -11.38 -1.68 -7.96
N VAL A 63 -10.27 -2.39 -7.71
CA VAL A 63 -10.29 -3.83 -7.39
C VAL A 63 -10.11 -4.02 -5.89
N LEU A 64 -11.06 -4.67 -5.23
CA LEU A 64 -10.95 -5.04 -3.82
C LEU A 64 -10.15 -6.34 -3.65
N TRP A 65 -9.03 -6.24 -2.93
CA TRP A 65 -8.19 -7.37 -2.56
C TRP A 65 -8.44 -7.80 -1.11
N LEU A 66 -8.48 -9.10 -0.88
CA LEU A 66 -8.75 -9.73 0.41
C LEU A 66 -7.51 -10.48 0.90
N ASP A 67 -7.06 -10.20 2.13
CA ASP A 67 -6.05 -11.00 2.83
C ASP A 67 -6.64 -12.36 3.23
N VAL A 68 -6.19 -13.43 2.58
CA VAL A 68 -6.70 -14.78 2.80
C VAL A 68 -6.24 -15.33 4.15
N MET A 69 -5.02 -15.00 4.60
CA MET A 69 -4.50 -15.49 5.88
C MET A 69 -5.26 -14.91 7.06
N GLN A 70 -5.55 -13.61 7.02
CA GLN A 70 -6.27 -12.96 8.11
C GLN A 70 -7.76 -13.31 8.09
N ILE A 71 -8.42 -13.19 6.94
CA ILE A 71 -9.89 -13.32 6.89
C ILE A 71 -10.35 -14.76 6.89
N VAL A 72 -9.65 -15.67 6.19
CA VAL A 72 -10.07 -17.08 6.07
C VAL A 72 -9.48 -17.95 7.17
N GLN A 73 -8.20 -17.76 7.51
CA GLN A 73 -7.47 -18.61 8.46
C GLN A 73 -7.37 -18.00 9.87
N GLY A 74 -7.71 -16.73 10.05
CA GLY A 74 -7.63 -16.05 11.35
C GLY A 74 -6.22 -15.71 11.82
N PHE A 75 -5.21 -15.81 10.94
CA PHE A 75 -3.82 -15.55 11.30
C PHE A 75 -3.48 -14.06 11.15
N THR A 76 -3.09 -13.43 12.26
CA THR A 76 -2.69 -12.02 12.31
C THR A 76 -1.18 -11.82 12.26
N ASP A 77 -0.37 -12.84 12.55
CA ASP A 77 1.08 -12.76 12.46
C ASP A 77 1.57 -13.04 11.04
N LEU A 78 2.73 -12.48 10.70
CA LEU A 78 3.37 -12.71 9.41
C LEU A 78 3.98 -14.12 9.36
N ALA A 79 3.73 -14.83 8.26
CA ALA A 79 4.45 -16.06 7.99
C ALA A 79 5.95 -15.73 7.75
N SER A 80 6.83 -16.60 8.27
CA SER A 80 8.22 -16.61 7.81
C SER A 80 8.28 -16.91 6.31
N THR A 81 9.40 -16.62 5.66
CA THR A 81 9.56 -16.92 4.22
C THR A 81 9.33 -18.40 3.91
N ALA A 82 9.89 -19.30 4.73
CA ALA A 82 9.67 -20.74 4.60
C ALA A 82 8.23 -21.15 4.90
N GLY A 83 7.60 -20.54 5.92
CA GLY A 83 6.20 -20.77 6.25
C GLY A 83 5.28 -20.38 5.10
N LEU A 84 5.53 -19.21 4.48
CA LEU A 84 4.79 -18.76 3.30
C LEU A 84 4.98 -19.71 2.12
N SER A 85 6.19 -20.21 1.85
CA SER A 85 6.42 -21.19 0.78
C SER A 85 5.61 -22.46 1.00
N LEU A 86 5.58 -22.97 2.24
CA LEU A 86 4.76 -24.13 2.61
C LEU A 86 3.26 -23.84 2.41
N LEU A 87 2.78 -22.69 2.90
CA LEU A 87 1.40 -22.27 2.72
C LEU A 87 1.03 -22.11 1.24
N SER A 88 1.96 -21.61 0.40
CA SER A 88 1.73 -21.47 -1.03
C SER A 88 1.49 -22.82 -1.70
N VAL A 89 2.30 -23.83 -1.40
CA VAL A 89 2.09 -25.20 -1.91
C VAL A 89 0.75 -25.77 -1.45
N LEU A 90 0.42 -25.62 -0.16
CA LEU A 90 -0.80 -26.19 0.43
C LEU A 90 -2.09 -25.50 -0.05
N PHE A 91 -2.08 -24.17 -0.10
CA PHE A 91 -3.28 -23.36 -0.26
C PHE A 91 -3.39 -22.69 -1.62
N THR A 92 -2.31 -22.57 -2.39
CA THR A 92 -2.31 -21.81 -3.65
C THR A 92 -2.17 -22.72 -4.86
N GLU A 93 -1.31 -23.74 -4.78
CA GLU A 93 -1.07 -24.70 -5.87
C GLU A 93 -1.95 -25.97 -5.78
N GLY A 94 -2.61 -26.19 -4.64
CA GLY A 94 -3.58 -27.27 -4.42
C GLY A 94 -5.04 -26.89 -4.74
N ALA A 95 -5.96 -27.85 -4.61
CA ALA A 95 -7.39 -27.72 -4.99
C ALA A 95 -8.26 -26.82 -4.08
N LEU A 96 -7.71 -26.27 -2.99
CA LEU A 96 -8.47 -25.54 -1.96
C LEU A 96 -9.10 -24.20 -2.44
N PRO A 97 -8.41 -23.36 -3.23
CA PRO A 97 -8.98 -22.09 -3.74
C PRO A 97 -10.18 -22.29 -4.65
N VAL A 98 -10.17 -23.37 -5.43
CA VAL A 98 -11.29 -23.76 -6.31
C VAL A 98 -12.49 -24.20 -5.47
N ALA A 99 -12.25 -24.93 -4.38
CA ALA A 99 -13.30 -25.35 -3.45
C ALA A 99 -13.93 -24.19 -2.65
N LEU A 100 -13.19 -23.08 -2.46
CA LEU A 100 -13.66 -21.87 -1.75
C LEU A 100 -14.18 -20.77 -2.68
N GLY A 101 -14.21 -21.00 -4.00
CA GLY A 101 -14.70 -20.01 -4.98
C GLY A 101 -13.81 -18.77 -5.12
N LEU A 102 -12.54 -18.85 -4.74
CA LEU A 102 -11.61 -17.72 -4.83
C LEU A 102 -11.15 -17.49 -6.28
N ALA A 103 -11.08 -16.22 -6.69
CA ALA A 103 -10.71 -15.82 -8.04
C ALA A 103 -9.26 -16.22 -8.40
N SER A 104 -8.97 -16.30 -9.71
CA SER A 104 -7.64 -16.67 -10.23
C SER A 104 -6.55 -15.61 -9.99
N LYS A 105 -6.95 -14.35 -9.75
CA LYS A 105 -6.01 -13.25 -9.49
C LYS A 105 -5.51 -13.34 -8.04
N ARG A 106 -4.20 -13.50 -7.91
CA ARG A 106 -3.50 -13.67 -6.63
C ARG A 106 -2.30 -12.76 -6.56
N ALA A 107 -2.05 -12.21 -5.39
CA ALA A 107 -0.86 -11.41 -5.10
C ALA A 107 -0.28 -11.81 -3.75
N THR A 108 0.97 -11.44 -3.50
CA THR A 108 1.59 -11.58 -2.19
C THR A 108 2.20 -10.24 -1.80
N ILE A 109 1.83 -9.73 -0.63
CA ILE A 109 2.35 -8.47 -0.08
C ILE A 109 2.86 -8.78 1.32
N TYR A 110 4.12 -8.46 1.62
CA TYR A 110 4.72 -8.67 2.95
C TYR A 110 4.40 -10.04 3.58
N ASN A 111 4.65 -11.13 2.85
CA ASN A 111 4.34 -12.52 3.25
C ASN A 111 2.88 -12.83 3.57
N ARG A 112 1.95 -12.08 2.97
CA ARG A 112 0.51 -12.34 3.05
C ARG A 112 -0.06 -12.60 1.65
N PRO A 113 -0.77 -13.71 1.44
CA PRO A 113 -1.47 -13.99 0.20
C PRO A 113 -2.79 -13.22 0.12
N PHE A 114 -3.01 -12.54 -1.00
CA PHE A 114 -4.23 -11.81 -1.32
C PHE A 114 -4.94 -12.42 -2.53
N THR A 115 -6.28 -12.34 -2.53
CA THR A 115 -7.15 -12.72 -3.66
C THR A 115 -8.13 -11.60 -3.96
N VAL A 116 -8.61 -11.53 -5.20
CA VAL A 116 -9.67 -10.57 -5.57
C VAL A 116 -11.02 -11.07 -5.05
N VAL A 117 -11.83 -10.15 -4.53
CA VAL A 117 -13.24 -10.41 -4.20
C VAL A 117 -14.04 -10.51 -5.51
N PRO A 118 -14.74 -11.63 -5.77
CA PRO A 118 -15.53 -11.76 -7.00
C PRO A 118 -16.62 -10.69 -7.07
N GLU A 119 -16.87 -10.14 -8.26
CA GLU A 119 -18.09 -9.37 -8.52
C GLU A 119 -19.30 -10.32 -8.42
N ALA A 120 -20.34 -9.89 -7.71
CA ALA A 120 -21.56 -10.65 -7.45
C ALA A 120 -22.53 -10.68 -8.63
#